data_AF-A0A6N3J743-F1
#
_entry.id   AF-A0A6N3J743-F1
#
_cell.length_a   1.000
_cell.length_b   1.000
_cell.length_c   1.000
_cell.angle_alpha   90.00
_cell.angle_beta   90.00
_cell.angle_gamma   90.00
#
_symmetry.space_group_name_H-M   'P 1'
#
loop_
_entity.id
_entity.type
_entity.pdbx_description
1 polymer ?
#
loop_
_entity_poly.entity_id
_entity_poly.type
_entity_poly.pdbx_seq_one_letter_code
_entity_poly.pdbx_strand_id
1 'polypeptide(L)'
;MRSDHVSERRFWIQRLSKTSLRALHILGVVGAGGGILLGVEKLLWLNYWYIAMSTGSILMCWEVVRDWRWLIQLKGVLTLVKLGLLCLFIPLANYKPELLILVLFLSVIVSHGPAGLRHYSIVHRRQIETKKEIKG
;
A
#
# COMPACT_ATOMS: atom_id res chain seq x y z
N MET A 1 13.67 -10.60 -26.22
CA MET A 1 12.95 -9.95 -25.11
C MET A 1 12.15 -8.80 -25.71
N ARG A 2 10.83 -8.95 -25.89
CA ARG A 2 10.00 -8.02 -26.66
C ARG A 2 9.83 -6.73 -25.85
N SER A 3 10.33 -5.59 -26.35
CA SER A 3 10.06 -4.29 -25.74
C SER A 3 8.61 -3.94 -26.03
N ASP A 4 7.71 -4.24 -25.10
CA ASP A 4 6.35 -3.75 -25.16
C ASP A 4 6.38 -2.23 -24.98
N HIS A 5 6.49 -1.50 -26.10
CA HIS A 5 6.35 -0.05 -26.12
C HIS A 5 4.92 0.29 -25.70
N VAL A 6 4.74 0.60 -24.42
CA VAL A 6 3.50 1.17 -23.92
C VAL A 6 3.30 2.51 -24.62
N SER A 7 2.19 2.66 -25.35
CA SER A 7 1.79 3.94 -25.95
C SER A 7 1.88 5.07 -24.91
N GLU A 8 2.41 6.22 -25.31
CA GLU A 8 2.60 7.39 -24.43
C GLU A 8 1.30 7.77 -23.69
N ARG A 9 0.17 7.74 -24.38
CA ARG A 9 -1.16 7.96 -23.76
C ARG A 9 -1.44 6.96 -22.64
N ARG A 10 -1.19 5.68 -22.88
CA ARG A 10 -1.39 4.61 -21.89
C ARG A 10 -0.43 4.78 -20.71
N PHE A 11 0.82 5.19 -20.95
CA PHE A 11 1.80 5.47 -19.90
C PHE A 11 1.30 6.58 -18.96
N TRP A 12 0.87 7.72 -19.51
CA TRP A 12 0.38 8.85 -18.71
C TRP A 12 -0.90 8.52 -17.95
N ILE A 13 -1.85 7.83 -18.57
CA ILE A 13 -3.07 7.37 -17.88
C ILE A 13 -2.70 6.49 -16.69
N GLN A 14 -1.84 5.47 -16.87
CA GLN A 14 -1.46 4.59 -15.78
C GLN A 14 -0.71 5.33 -14.66
N ARG A 15 0.19 6.25 -15.02
CA ARG A 15 0.93 7.06 -14.05
C ARG A 15 -0.01 7.93 -13.24
N LEU A 16 -0.84 8.75 -13.88
CA LEU A 16 -1.77 9.66 -13.22
C LEU A 16 -2.80 8.91 -12.38
N SER A 17 -3.37 7.80 -12.88
CA SER A 17 -4.29 6.98 -12.09
C SER A 17 -3.64 6.46 -10.82
N LYS A 18 -2.41 5.94 -10.89
CA LYS A 18 -1.68 5.46 -9.70
C LYS A 18 -1.36 6.59 -8.72
N THR A 19 -0.90 7.74 -9.22
CA THR A 19 -0.60 8.91 -8.38
C THR A 19 -1.86 9.41 -7.67
N SER A 20 -2.98 9.54 -8.38
CA SER A 20 -4.26 9.97 -7.80
C SER A 20 -4.78 8.98 -6.76
N LEU A 21 -4.71 7.67 -7.02
CA LEU A 21 -5.07 6.65 -6.03
C LEU A 21 -4.19 6.73 -4.79
N ARG A 22 -2.88 6.96 -4.93
CA ARG A 22 -1.98 7.17 -3.79
C ARG A 22 -2.32 8.43 -3.00
N ALA A 23 -2.62 9.53 -3.68
CA ALA A 23 -3.00 10.78 -3.03
C ALA A 23 -4.30 10.61 -2.21
N LEU A 24 -5.33 10.00 -2.81
CA LEU A 24 -6.58 9.68 -2.11
C LEU A 24 -6.34 8.71 -0.94
N HIS A 25 -5.48 7.71 -1.13
CA HIS A 25 -5.13 6.78 -0.06
C HIS A 25 -4.49 7.50 1.14
N ILE A 26 -3.52 8.40 0.89
CA ILE A 26 -2.89 9.20 1.95
C ILE A 26 -3.92 10.10 2.63
N LEU A 27 -4.80 10.77 1.88
CA LEU A 27 -5.89 11.57 2.45
C LEU A 27 -6.77 10.74 3.39
N GLY A 28 -7.18 9.54 2.96
CA GLY A 28 -7.96 8.62 3.78
C GLY A 28 -7.20 8.16 5.03
N VAL A 29 -5.92 7.79 4.88
CA VAL A 29 -5.08 7.34 6.00
C VAL A 29 -4.88 8.45 7.03
N VAL A 30 -4.62 9.69 6.60
CA VAL A 30 -4.44 10.84 7.51
C VAL A 30 -5.75 11.18 8.21
N GLY A 31 -6.88 11.25 7.49
CA GLY A 31 -8.17 11.56 8.10
C GLY A 31 -8.65 10.50 9.09
N ALA A 32 -8.58 9.22 8.71
CA ALA A 32 -8.93 8.12 9.60
C ALA A 32 -7.94 8.00 10.76
N GLY A 33 -6.64 8.18 10.48
CA GLY A 33 -5.59 8.10 11.47
C GLY A 33 -5.69 9.20 12.52
N GLY A 34 -5.98 10.43 12.14
CA GLY A 34 -6.27 11.53 13.07
C GLY A 34 -7.44 11.19 13.98
N GLY A 35 -8.53 10.63 13.42
CA GLY A 35 -9.68 10.20 14.20
C GLY A 35 -9.35 9.11 15.23
N ILE A 36 -8.55 8.12 14.84
CA ILE A 36 -8.13 7.03 15.73
C ILE A 36 -7.18 7.53 16.83
N LEU A 37 -6.17 8.32 16.48
CA LEU A 37 -5.13 8.77 17.42
C LEU A 37 -5.67 9.77 18.45
N LEU A 38 -6.63 10.62 18.05
CA LEU A 38 -7.21 11.64 18.91
C LEU A 38 -8.48 11.17 19.62
N GLY A 39 -8.87 9.90 19.47
CA GLY A 39 -10.07 9.35 20.10
C GLY A 39 -11.38 9.98 19.62
N VAL A 40 -11.42 10.48 18.38
CA VAL A 40 -12.59 11.12 17.79
C VAL A 40 -13.67 10.07 17.52
N GLU A 41 -14.94 10.48 17.68
CA GLU A 41 -16.09 9.65 17.38
C GLU A 41 -15.99 9.01 15.97
N LYS A 42 -16.22 7.70 15.90
CA LYS A 42 -16.06 6.89 14.68
C LYS A 42 -16.74 7.48 13.45
N LEU A 43 -17.95 8.01 13.63
CA LEU A 43 -18.76 8.50 12.51
C LEU A 43 -18.11 9.68 11.77
N LEU A 44 -17.32 10.50 12.48
CA LEU A 44 -16.67 11.69 11.93
C LEU A 44 -15.50 11.36 10.99
N TRP A 45 -14.91 10.16 11.13
CA TRP A 45 -13.76 9.75 10.32
C TRP A 45 -14.00 8.52 9.44
N LEU A 46 -15.20 7.93 9.49
CA LEU A 46 -15.54 6.70 8.78
C LEU A 46 -15.40 6.82 7.25
N ASN A 47 -15.73 8.00 6.70
CA ASN A 47 -15.57 8.26 5.26
C ASN A 47 -14.09 8.20 4.83
N TYR A 48 -13.18 8.75 5.65
CA TYR A 48 -11.74 8.66 5.38
C TYR A 48 -11.25 7.21 5.45
N TRP A 49 -11.81 6.41 6.37
CA TRP A 49 -11.51 4.98 6.43
C TRP A 49 -11.93 4.25 5.15
N TYR A 50 -13.13 4.52 4.63
CA TYR A 50 -13.59 3.96 3.36
C TYR A 50 -12.70 4.37 2.19
N ILE A 51 -12.27 5.64 2.13
CA ILE A 51 -11.32 6.11 1.12
C ILE A 51 -9.99 5.34 1.24
N ALA A 52 -9.43 5.24 2.44
CA ALA A 52 -8.16 4.56 2.69
C ALA A 52 -8.22 3.08 2.25
N MET A 53 -9.27 2.36 2.68
CA MET A 53 -9.41 0.93 2.41
C MET A 53 -9.70 0.64 0.94
N SER A 54 -10.60 1.40 0.32
CA SER A 54 -10.94 1.19 -1.10
C SER A 54 -9.74 1.46 -2.01
N THR A 55 -9.09 2.63 -1.87
CA THR A 55 -7.96 3.02 -2.71
C THR A 55 -6.71 2.16 -2.44
N GLY A 56 -6.44 1.81 -1.19
CA GLY A 56 -5.35 0.91 -0.82
C GLY A 56 -5.54 -0.50 -1.41
N SER A 57 -6.77 -1.02 -1.39
CA SER A 57 -7.10 -2.31 -2.00
C SER A 57 -6.95 -2.28 -3.52
N ILE A 58 -7.42 -1.21 -4.18
CA ILE A 58 -7.24 -1.04 -5.63
C ILE A 58 -5.75 -1.01 -5.99
N LEU A 59 -4.93 -0.26 -5.25
CA LEU A 59 -3.48 -0.21 -5.45
C LEU A 59 -2.82 -1.58 -5.27
N MET A 60 -3.21 -2.33 -4.24
CA MET A 60 -2.70 -3.69 -4.02
C MET A 60 -3.10 -4.62 -5.17
N CYS A 61 -4.37 -4.65 -5.55
CA CYS A 61 -4.86 -5.48 -6.65
C CYS A 61 -4.16 -5.12 -7.97
N TRP A 62 -3.92 -3.83 -8.23
CA TRP A 62 -3.15 -3.39 -9.39
C TRP A 62 -1.76 -4.02 -9.43
N GLU A 63 -1.05 -4.01 -8.30
CA GLU A 63 0.30 -4.58 -8.22
C GLU A 63 0.30 -6.10 -8.41
N VAL A 64 -0.65 -6.81 -7.80
CA VAL A 64 -0.79 -8.28 -7.92
C VAL A 64 -1.12 -8.69 -9.35
N VAL A 65 -2.09 -8.02 -9.99
CA VAL A 65 -2.48 -8.30 -11.38
C VAL A 65 -1.34 -8.01 -12.35
N ARG A 66 -0.52 -6.99 -12.08
CA ARG A 66 0.65 -6.67 -12.91
C ARG A 66 1.72 -7.77 -12.83
N ASP A 67 2.03 -8.22 -11.61
CA ASP A 67 3.05 -9.24 -11.39
C ASP A 67 2.79 -9.99 -10.06
N TRP A 68 2.37 -11.25 -10.16
CA TRP A 68 2.07 -12.09 -8.99
C TRP A 68 3.27 -12.23 -8.03
N ARG A 69 4.50 -12.10 -8.54
CA ARG A 69 5.74 -12.14 -7.73
C ARG A 69 5.79 -11.03 -6.70
N TRP A 70 4.97 -9.98 -6.85
CA TRP A 70 4.79 -8.96 -5.81
C TRP A 70 4.43 -9.58 -4.45
N LEU A 71 3.64 -10.66 -4.42
CA LEU A 71 3.22 -11.35 -3.20
C LEU A 71 4.38 -11.97 -2.41
N ILE A 72 5.49 -12.31 -3.07
CA ILE A 72 6.69 -12.90 -2.44
C ILE A 72 7.83 -11.90 -2.27
N GLN A 73 7.66 -10.68 -2.77
CA GLN A 73 8.61 -9.57 -2.57
C GLN A 73 8.34 -8.90 -1.23
N LEU A 74 9.39 -8.40 -0.58
CA LEU A 74 9.29 -7.75 0.73
C LEU A 74 8.27 -6.60 0.72
N LYS A 75 8.19 -5.81 -0.35
CA LYS A 75 7.18 -4.73 -0.47
C LYS A 75 5.75 -5.25 -0.40
N GLY A 76 5.47 -6.40 -1.01
CA GLY A 76 4.14 -7.00 -1.00
C GLY A 76 3.85 -7.70 0.31
N VAL A 77 4.81 -8.47 0.82
CA VAL A 77 4.68 -9.14 2.12
C VAL A 77 4.43 -8.12 3.24
N LEU A 78 5.20 -7.03 3.30
CA LEU A 78 4.96 -5.97 4.29
C LEU A 78 3.61 -5.27 4.10
N THR A 79 3.09 -5.22 2.87
CA THR A 79 1.73 -4.72 2.63
C THR A 79 0.67 -5.67 3.17
N LEU A 80 0.85 -6.98 3.00
CA LEU A 80 -0.05 -7.99 3.58
C LEU A 80 0.03 -8.02 5.11
N VAL A 81 1.23 -7.85 5.69
CA VAL A 81 1.40 -7.70 7.14
C VAL A 81 0.61 -6.50 7.66
N LYS A 82 0.63 -5.35 6.96
CA LYS A 82 -0.19 -4.18 7.33
C LYS A 82 -1.69 -4.51 7.33
N LEU A 83 -2.18 -5.27 6.35
CA LEU A 83 -3.58 -5.70 6.35
C LEU A 83 -3.90 -6.61 7.54
N GLY A 84 -3.00 -7.54 7.87
CA GLY A 84 -3.10 -8.36 9.08
C GLY A 84 -3.19 -7.52 10.36
N LEU A 85 -2.35 -6.48 10.49
CA LEU A 85 -2.41 -5.54 11.61
C LEU A 85 -3.74 -4.77 11.66
N LEU A 86 -4.31 -4.40 10.51
CA LEU A 86 -5.64 -3.76 10.46
C LEU A 86 -6.75 -4.73 10.87
N CYS A 87 -6.65 -6.02 10.54
CA CYS A 87 -7.59 -7.03 11.05
C CYS A 87 -7.56 -7.14 12.58
N LEU A 88 -6.42 -6.87 13.22
CA LEU A 88 -6.30 -6.85 14.68
C LEU A 88 -7.06 -5.70 15.35
N PHE A 89 -7.56 -4.71 14.61
CA PHE A 89 -8.39 -3.64 15.19
C PHE A 89 -9.70 -4.16 15.80
N ILE A 90 -10.13 -5.38 15.42
CA ILE A 90 -11.32 -6.04 15.96
C ILE A 90 -11.00 -6.67 17.34
N PRO A 91 -10.12 -7.69 17.44
CA PRO A 91 -9.82 -8.32 18.73
C PRO A 91 -9.01 -7.44 19.68
N LEU A 92 -8.20 -6.50 19.17
CA LEU A 92 -7.34 -5.61 19.96
C LEU A 92 -7.83 -4.16 19.86
N ALA A 93 -9.13 -3.95 20.06
CA ALA A 93 -9.75 -2.64 19.87
C ALA A 93 -9.18 -1.53 20.76
N ASN A 94 -8.62 -1.87 21.93
CA ASN A 94 -7.98 -0.93 22.84
C ASN A 94 -6.61 -0.46 22.34
N TYR A 95 -5.97 -1.20 21.42
CA TYR A 95 -4.63 -0.93 20.90
C TYR A 95 -4.65 -0.37 19.46
N LYS A 96 -5.79 0.18 19.02
CA LYS A 96 -5.92 0.75 17.66
C LYS A 96 -4.87 1.84 17.37
N PRO A 97 -4.59 2.79 18.29
CA PRO A 97 -3.54 3.80 18.08
C PRO A 97 -2.16 3.18 17.82
N GLU A 98 -1.75 2.22 18.64
CA GLU A 98 -0.45 1.55 18.57
C GLU A 98 -0.32 0.72 17.29
N LEU A 99 -1.38 -0.03 16.94
CA LEU A 99 -1.43 -0.80 15.71
C LEU A 99 -1.39 0.12 14.47
N LEU A 100 -2.09 1.25 14.50
CA LEU A 100 -2.05 2.26 13.44
C LEU A 100 -0.63 2.83 13.29
N ILE A 101 0.02 3.22 14.38
CA ILE A 101 1.40 3.72 14.38
C ILE A 101 2.34 2.71 13.73
N LEU A 102 2.23 1.42 14.09
CA LEU A 102 3.01 0.35 13.50
C LEU A 102 2.76 0.23 11.98
N VAL A 103 1.50 0.29 11.54
CA VAL A 103 1.14 0.29 10.11
C VAL A 103 1.76 1.47 9.36
N LEU A 104 1.82 2.66 9.98
CA LEU A 104 2.46 3.84 9.39
C LEU A 104 3.98 3.66 9.27
N PHE A 105 4.66 3.17 10.31
CA PHE A 105 6.09 2.86 10.26
C PHE A 105 6.42 1.87 9.14
N LEU A 106 5.68 0.76 9.04
CA LEU A 106 5.84 -0.20 7.96
C LEU A 106 5.62 0.43 6.59
N SER A 107 4.68 1.38 6.47
CA SER A 107 4.41 2.08 5.22
C SER A 107 5.58 2.97 4.77
N VAL A 108 6.28 3.61 5.71
CA VAL A 108 7.49 4.39 5.42
C VAL A 108 8.61 3.47 4.94
N ILE A 109 8.84 2.34 5.62
CA ILE A 109 9.86 1.35 5.25
C ILE A 109 9.63 0.84 3.82
N VAL A 110 8.38 0.52 3.46
CA VAL A 110 8.05 0.06 2.10
C VAL A 110 8.20 1.16 1.05
N SER A 111 7.80 2.40 1.37
CA SER A 111 7.77 3.50 0.40
C SER A 111 9.15 4.09 0.14
N HIS A 112 9.95 4.29 1.19
CA HIS A 112 11.26 4.92 1.14
C HIS A 112 12.43 3.93 1.23
N GLY A 113 12.17 2.64 1.46
CA GLY A 113 13.21 1.63 1.50
C GLY A 113 13.98 1.52 0.17
N PRO A 114 15.29 1.22 0.22
CA PRO A 114 16.11 1.03 -0.96
C PRO A 114 15.52 -0.03 -1.91
N ALA A 115 15.75 0.14 -3.21
CA ALA A 115 15.19 -0.74 -4.24
C ALA A 115 15.55 -2.22 -4.00
N GLY A 116 16.77 -2.50 -3.52
CA GLY A 116 17.21 -3.84 -3.16
C GLY A 116 16.31 -4.51 -2.11
N LEU A 117 15.90 -3.77 -1.07
CA LEU A 117 14.97 -4.30 -0.06
C LEU A 117 13.57 -4.52 -0.64
N ARG A 118 13.03 -3.56 -1.39
CA ARG A 118 11.66 -3.66 -1.92
C ARG A 118 11.47 -4.83 -2.89
N HIS A 119 12.49 -5.14 -3.68
CA HIS A 119 12.47 -6.21 -4.67
C HIS A 119 13.10 -7.52 -4.16
N TYR A 120 13.50 -7.57 -2.89
CA TYR A 120 13.99 -8.79 -2.25
C TYR A 120 12.87 -9.82 -2.14
N SER A 121 13.09 -11.02 -2.65
CA SER A 121 12.16 -12.14 -2.47
C SER A 121 12.45 -12.86 -1.16
N ILE A 122 11.44 -12.98 -0.30
CA ILE A 122 11.56 -13.71 0.97
C ILE A 122 11.72 -15.21 0.73
N VAL A 123 11.04 -15.74 -0.30
CA VAL A 123 11.08 -17.16 -0.67
C VAL A 123 12.42 -17.54 -1.28
N HIS A 124 12.90 -16.77 -2.26
CA HIS A 124 14.15 -17.08 -2.97
C HIS A 124 15.41 -16.54 -2.28
N ARG A 125 15.23 -15.73 -1.23
CA ARG A 125 16.30 -15.06 -0.47
C ARG A 125 17.27 -14.24 -1.32
N ARG A 126 16.78 -13.70 -2.44
CA ARG A 126 17.55 -12.85 -3.38
C ARG A 126 16.66 -11.79 -4.01
N GLN A 127 17.28 -10.75 -4.57
CA GLN A 127 16.58 -9.76 -5.36
C GLN A 127 16.07 -10.39 -6.66
N ILE A 128 14.81 -10.12 -7.01
CA ILE A 128 14.21 -10.61 -8.26
C ILE A 128 13.76 -9.44 -9.13
N GLU A 129 14.13 -9.50 -10.41
CA GLU A 129 13.64 -8.54 -11.39
C GLU A 129 12.18 -8.83 -11.74
N THR A 130 11.40 -7.77 -11.77
CA THR A 130 9.93 -7.79 -11.96
C THR A 130 9.60 -7.04 -13.25
N LYS A 131 8.40 -7.22 -13.80
CA LYS A 131 7.98 -6.41 -14.97
C LYS A 131 8.19 -4.92 -14.68
N LYS A 132 8.64 -4.17 -15.69
CA LYS A 132 8.97 -2.74 -15.57
C LYS A 132 7.79 -1.98 -14.97
N GLU A 133 8.00 -1.42 -13.79
CA GLU A 133 6.97 -0.73 -13.03
C GLU A 133 6.86 0.72 -13.50
N ILE A 134 5.66 1.14 -13.91
CA ILE A 134 5.34 2.56 -14.02
C ILE A 134 5.23 3.11 -12.60
N LYS A 135 6.30 3.78 -12.18
CA LYS A 135 6.29 4.59 -10.96
C LYS A 135 5.29 5.73 -11.17
N GLY A 136 4.59 6.08 -10.11
CA GLY A 136 3.64 7.19 -10.05
C GLY A 136 3.67 7.79 -8.65
#